data_AF-Q5LI16-F1
#
_entry.id   AF-Q5LI16-F1
#
_cell.length_a   1.000
_cell.length_b   1.000
_cell.length_c   1.000
_cell.angle_alpha   90.00
_cell.angle_beta   90.00
_cell.angle_gamma   90.00
#
_symmetry.space_group_name_H-M   'P 1'
#
loop_
_entity.id
_entity.type
_entity.pdbx_description
1 polymer ?
#
loop_
_entity_poly.entity_id
_entity_poly.type
_entity_poly.pdbx_seq_one_letter_code
_entity_poly.pdbx_strand_id
1 'polypeptide(L)'
;MRIKFLSVIVSFFLVSFAVTSCLDTEEIEYSPDATIHAFALDTIHGVNYKFTIDQLGPDGVGLIYNQDSLPVGSDTIIDRILIKTLTTTSGIITAKNAEGQDTLFNYSDSIDFRGTMQKPMRIKVWAADMQYTKEYTISVRVHQQDPDSMNWTKMTDNFANYSGYQKSVTLNEDLLIYTSNTTAYQSSGDVISKGRSWTPVSITGLPDNIKLSSIISFGGKLYATNGESAYVSSDGALWNVATDLNKNGKVEMLIAPFPKNEGNLLGISGIAGIINNGDQSTFAITNPEATAWNIGSETVGADFPLENLSATSYLTATGIQTIAVMGNNRNANDTTSIAWTSQDGLLWIPLKTSSSTAYCPKLDNPSFFYYDNAFLAFGGNFETIYTSEAGIAWYKANKKIFLPAEFKDRGNNYSTVVDKNNFIWVIWSNGGANEVWRGRINKFGFKRQNNN
;
A
#
# COMPACT_ATOMS: atom_id res chain seq x y z
N MET A 1 -32.23 97.77 -36.80
CA MET A 1 -31.40 96.76 -36.11
C MET A 1 -32.25 95.50 -35.97
N ARG A 2 -32.12 94.53 -36.88
CA ARG A 2 -32.84 93.24 -36.84
C ARG A 2 -32.05 92.28 -35.95
N ILE A 3 -32.53 92.02 -34.73
CA ILE A 3 -31.85 91.15 -33.76
C ILE A 3 -32.71 89.91 -33.47
N LYS A 4 -32.36 88.82 -34.16
CA LYS A 4 -32.05 87.45 -33.68
C LYS A 4 -32.86 86.82 -32.52
N PHE A 5 -34.17 87.02 -32.39
CA PHE A 5 -34.93 86.26 -31.37
C PHE A 5 -35.13 84.77 -31.72
N LEU A 6 -35.22 84.43 -33.01
CA LEU A 6 -35.48 83.04 -33.45
C LEU A 6 -34.26 82.11 -33.30
N SER A 7 -33.04 82.62 -33.57
CA SER A 7 -31.82 81.82 -33.37
C SER A 7 -31.53 81.52 -31.90
N VAL A 8 -31.96 82.37 -30.96
CA VAL A 8 -31.76 82.12 -29.52
C VAL A 8 -32.71 81.04 -29.04
N ILE A 9 -33.97 81.02 -29.50
CA ILE A 9 -34.97 80.01 -29.12
C ILE A 9 -34.62 78.64 -29.72
N VAL A 10 -34.19 78.58 -30.98
CA VAL A 10 -33.76 77.32 -31.63
C VAL A 10 -32.46 76.79 -31.01
N SER A 11 -31.53 77.68 -30.62
CA SER A 11 -30.30 77.27 -29.93
C SER A 11 -30.58 76.81 -28.49
N PHE A 12 -31.56 77.38 -27.78
CA PHE A 12 -31.96 76.91 -26.45
C PHE A 12 -32.67 75.55 -26.52
N PHE A 13 -33.49 75.29 -27.54
CA PHE A 13 -34.13 73.99 -27.75
C PHE A 13 -33.13 72.89 -28.14
N LEU A 14 -32.14 73.19 -28.98
CA LEU A 14 -31.07 72.24 -29.33
C LEU A 14 -30.14 71.93 -28.15
N VAL A 15 -29.84 72.91 -27.30
CA VAL A 15 -29.10 72.66 -26.06
C VAL A 15 -29.93 71.84 -25.08
N SER A 16 -31.25 72.08 -24.98
CA SER A 16 -32.15 71.31 -24.10
C SER A 16 -32.24 69.82 -24.47
N PHE A 17 -32.17 69.46 -25.75
CA PHE A 17 -32.11 68.06 -26.19
C PHE A 17 -30.71 67.43 -26.06
N ALA A 18 -29.65 68.25 -26.04
CA ALA A 18 -28.28 67.77 -25.84
C ALA A 18 -27.94 67.50 -24.37
N VAL A 19 -28.63 68.12 -23.40
CA VAL A 19 -28.41 67.86 -21.96
C VAL A 19 -29.25 66.69 -21.42
N THR A 20 -30.23 66.17 -22.17
CA THR A 20 -30.97 64.97 -21.74
C THR A 20 -30.32 63.65 -22.17
N SER A 21 -29.31 63.68 -23.06
CA SER A 21 -28.56 62.48 -23.47
C SER A 21 -27.35 62.17 -22.58
N CYS A 22 -27.14 62.95 -21.51
CA CYS A 22 -26.14 62.72 -20.47
C CYS A 22 -26.80 62.59 -19.09
N LEU A 23 -28.04 62.09 -19.03
CA LEU A 23 -28.42 61.27 -17.90
C LEU A 23 -27.75 59.92 -18.16
N ASP A 24 -26.51 59.77 -17.69
CA ASP A 24 -25.91 58.45 -17.53
C ASP A 24 -26.91 57.64 -16.72
N THR A 25 -27.65 56.76 -17.38
CA THR A 25 -28.11 55.56 -16.72
C THR A 25 -26.84 54.91 -16.22
N GLU A 26 -26.62 54.86 -14.91
CA GLU A 26 -25.60 53.99 -14.34
C GLU A 26 -25.88 52.60 -14.91
N GLU A 27 -25.13 52.20 -15.94
CA GLU A 27 -25.20 50.83 -16.47
C GLU A 27 -24.69 49.97 -15.33
N ILE A 28 -25.62 49.27 -14.67
CA ILE A 28 -25.28 48.33 -13.62
C ILE A 28 -24.53 47.19 -14.31
N GLU A 29 -23.20 47.19 -14.17
CA GLU A 29 -22.35 46.11 -14.67
C GLU A 29 -22.54 44.89 -13.76
N TYR A 30 -23.21 43.88 -14.29
CA TYR A 30 -23.36 42.60 -13.60
C TYR A 30 -22.13 41.73 -13.83
N SER A 31 -21.65 41.08 -12.76
CA SER A 31 -20.46 40.23 -12.83
C SER A 31 -20.68 39.04 -13.79
N PRO A 32 -19.72 38.76 -14.70
CA PRO A 32 -19.75 37.59 -15.58
C PRO A 32 -19.28 36.30 -14.88
N ASP A 33 -19.01 36.36 -13.57
CA ASP A 33 -18.52 35.23 -12.80
C ASP A 33 -19.61 34.19 -12.54
N ALA A 34 -19.52 33.07 -13.26
CA ALA A 34 -20.36 31.88 -13.09
C ALA A 34 -19.68 30.79 -12.24
N THR A 35 -18.72 31.11 -11.37
CA THR A 35 -17.97 30.09 -10.62
C THR A 35 -18.54 29.77 -9.23
N ILE A 36 -18.24 28.55 -8.73
CA ILE A 36 -18.51 28.14 -7.35
C ILE A 36 -17.25 28.43 -6.53
N HIS A 37 -17.41 29.18 -5.43
CA HIS A 37 -16.31 29.61 -4.56
C HIS A 37 -16.15 28.74 -3.32
N ALA A 38 -17.24 28.12 -2.85
CA ALA A 38 -17.22 27.26 -1.69
C ALA A 38 -18.27 26.16 -1.84
N PHE A 39 -17.94 24.96 -1.36
CA PHE A 39 -18.83 23.82 -1.31
C PHE A 39 -18.55 23.01 -0.04
N ALA A 40 -19.60 22.69 0.72
CA ALA A 40 -19.52 21.77 1.86
C ALA A 40 -20.84 21.03 2.03
N LEU A 41 -20.75 19.73 2.32
CA LEU A 41 -21.87 18.95 2.82
C LEU A 41 -21.98 19.10 4.34
N ASP A 42 -23.12 18.71 4.89
CA ASP A 42 -23.25 18.56 6.34
C ASP A 42 -22.35 17.43 6.87
N THR A 43 -22.25 17.32 8.20
CA THR A 43 -21.36 16.35 8.83
C THR A 43 -21.71 14.91 8.47
N ILE A 44 -20.71 14.12 8.09
CA ILE A 44 -20.85 12.69 7.81
C ILE A 44 -20.16 11.95 8.96
N HIS A 45 -20.92 11.13 9.69
CA HIS A 45 -20.47 10.52 10.95
C HIS A 45 -19.92 11.56 11.97
N GLY A 46 -20.50 12.76 12.01
CA GLY A 46 -20.06 13.84 12.91
C GLY A 46 -18.79 14.57 12.47
N VAL A 47 -18.25 14.27 11.28
CA VAL A 47 -17.02 14.87 10.74
C VAL A 47 -17.34 15.74 9.52
N ASN A 48 -16.69 16.90 9.41
CA ASN A 48 -16.73 17.74 8.22
C ASN A 48 -15.69 17.25 7.19
N TYR A 49 -16.14 16.77 6.04
CA TYR A 49 -15.26 16.35 4.96
C TYR A 49 -14.95 17.53 4.03
N LYS A 50 -13.68 17.67 3.67
CA LYS A 50 -13.23 18.72 2.75
C LYS A 50 -13.51 18.33 1.31
N PHE A 51 -14.10 19.25 0.57
CA PHE A 51 -14.30 19.13 -0.87
C PHE A 51 -13.35 20.07 -1.61
N THR A 52 -12.83 19.57 -2.73
CA THR A 52 -12.04 20.33 -3.69
C THR A 52 -12.96 20.80 -4.80
N ILE A 53 -12.82 22.06 -5.20
CA ILE A 53 -13.47 22.62 -6.40
C ILE A 53 -12.37 22.81 -7.43
N ASP A 54 -12.32 21.91 -8.40
CA ASP A 54 -11.48 22.05 -9.57
C ASP A 54 -12.23 22.88 -10.61
N GLN A 55 -11.75 24.11 -10.81
CA GLN A 55 -12.35 25.05 -11.77
C GLN A 55 -12.11 24.64 -13.23
N LEU A 56 -11.14 23.77 -13.49
CA LEU A 56 -10.70 23.35 -14.82
C LEU A 56 -10.86 21.84 -15.01
N GLY A 57 -11.87 21.25 -14.37
CA GLY A 57 -12.14 19.83 -14.48
C GLY A 57 -12.32 19.33 -15.92
N PRO A 58 -12.53 18.02 -16.11
CA PRO A 58 -12.53 17.38 -17.41
C PRO A 58 -13.43 18.09 -18.43
N ASP A 59 -12.92 18.27 -19.64
CA ASP A 59 -13.61 18.94 -20.77
C ASP A 59 -14.06 20.39 -20.47
N GLY A 60 -13.40 21.07 -19.52
CA GLY A 60 -13.74 22.44 -19.11
C GLY A 60 -14.94 22.53 -18.16
N VAL A 61 -15.49 21.38 -17.72
CA VAL A 61 -16.56 21.29 -16.73
C VAL A 61 -15.93 21.25 -15.35
N GLY A 62 -16.34 22.16 -14.46
CA GLY A 62 -15.82 22.18 -13.09
C GLY A 62 -16.11 20.87 -12.35
N LEU A 63 -15.22 20.45 -11.45
CA LEU A 63 -15.38 19.21 -10.70
C LEU A 63 -15.33 19.47 -9.20
N ILE A 64 -16.38 19.07 -8.49
CA ILE A 64 -16.47 19.13 -7.04
C ILE A 64 -16.39 17.71 -6.49
N TYR A 65 -15.39 17.44 -5.66
CA TYR A 65 -15.17 16.11 -5.11
C TYR A 65 -14.44 16.14 -3.78
N ASN A 66 -14.69 15.14 -2.93
CA ASN A 66 -13.87 14.88 -1.77
C ASN A 66 -12.58 14.17 -2.18
N GLN A 67 -11.44 14.74 -1.80
CA GLN A 67 -10.12 14.18 -2.12
C GLN A 67 -9.90 12.85 -1.39
N ASP A 68 -10.36 12.77 -0.15
CA ASP A 68 -10.42 11.55 0.64
C ASP A 68 -11.84 10.98 0.59
N SER A 69 -11.96 9.71 0.20
CA SER A 69 -13.26 9.05 0.08
C SER A 69 -13.92 8.94 1.46
N LEU A 70 -15.25 9.05 1.49
CA LEU A 70 -16.01 8.85 2.71
C LEU A 70 -15.86 7.39 3.20
N PRO A 71 -16.00 7.16 4.52
CA PRO A 71 -15.99 5.82 5.09
C PRO A 71 -17.02 4.90 4.44
N VAL A 72 -16.70 3.60 4.36
CA VAL A 72 -17.65 2.57 3.95
C VAL A 72 -18.94 2.69 4.76
N GLY A 73 -20.09 2.57 4.09
CA GLY A 73 -21.40 2.65 4.74
C GLY A 73 -21.95 4.07 4.90
N SER A 74 -21.22 5.09 4.45
CA SER A 74 -21.72 6.48 4.38
C SER A 74 -22.94 6.63 3.46
N ASP A 75 -23.28 5.63 2.65
CA ASP A 75 -24.44 5.60 1.76
C ASP A 75 -25.77 5.86 2.48
N THR A 76 -25.86 5.54 3.78
CA THR A 76 -27.05 5.78 4.62
C THR A 76 -27.15 7.21 5.16
N ILE A 77 -26.12 8.02 4.93
CA ILE A 77 -26.08 9.45 5.27
C ILE A 77 -26.21 10.26 3.99
N ILE A 78 -25.45 9.90 2.95
CA ILE A 78 -25.46 10.61 1.68
C ILE A 78 -26.68 10.30 0.80
N ASP A 79 -27.59 9.40 1.21
CA ASP A 79 -28.91 9.26 0.59
C ASP A 79 -29.82 10.47 0.85
N ARG A 80 -29.51 11.26 1.88
CA ARG A 80 -30.29 12.44 2.31
C ARG A 80 -29.43 13.49 3.03
N ILE A 81 -28.37 13.99 2.38
CA ILE A 81 -27.47 14.96 3.01
C ILE A 81 -27.70 16.39 2.52
N LEU A 82 -27.61 17.35 3.44
CA LEU A 82 -27.71 18.77 3.11
C LEU A 82 -26.41 19.28 2.49
N ILE A 83 -26.53 20.14 1.48
CA ILE A 83 -25.42 21.01 1.07
C ILE A 83 -25.43 22.21 2.02
N LYS A 84 -24.50 22.20 2.98
CA LYS A 84 -24.41 23.22 4.02
C LYS A 84 -23.80 24.52 3.53
N THR A 85 -22.96 24.45 2.51
CA THR A 85 -22.33 25.61 1.88
C THR A 85 -22.29 25.39 0.38
N LEU A 86 -22.83 26.35 -0.36
CA LEU A 86 -22.65 26.49 -1.79
C LEU A 86 -22.68 27.98 -2.11
N THR A 87 -21.52 28.54 -2.44
CA THR A 87 -21.37 29.98 -2.66
C THR A 87 -21.04 30.26 -4.12
N THR A 88 -21.83 31.13 -4.74
CA THR A 88 -21.63 31.69 -6.08
C THR A 88 -21.89 33.20 -6.04
N THR A 89 -21.44 33.95 -7.05
CA THR A 89 -21.68 35.39 -7.11
C THR A 89 -23.15 35.73 -7.40
N SER A 90 -23.83 34.96 -8.26
CA SER A 90 -25.23 35.22 -8.66
C SER A 90 -26.28 34.58 -7.75
N GLY A 91 -25.95 33.46 -7.09
CA GLY A 91 -26.92 32.60 -6.40
C GLY A 91 -27.82 31.76 -7.34
N ILE A 92 -27.68 31.87 -8.65
CA ILE A 92 -28.55 31.21 -9.63
C ILE A 92 -27.91 29.91 -10.12
N ILE A 93 -28.52 28.78 -9.76
CA ILE A 93 -28.01 27.44 -10.07
C ILE A 93 -29.15 26.60 -10.64
N THR A 94 -28.92 25.93 -11.75
CA THR A 94 -29.88 25.03 -12.39
C THR A 94 -29.33 23.61 -12.50
N ALA A 95 -30.22 22.63 -12.57
CA ALA A 95 -29.92 21.24 -12.88
C ALA A 95 -30.91 20.71 -13.92
N LYS A 96 -30.49 19.69 -14.68
CA LYS A 96 -31.35 19.05 -15.68
C LYS A 96 -32.38 18.16 -15.00
N ASN A 97 -33.66 18.35 -15.33
CA ASN A 97 -34.73 17.44 -14.93
C ASN A 97 -34.71 16.14 -15.77
N ALA A 98 -35.65 15.22 -15.50
CA ALA A 98 -35.76 13.95 -16.22
C ALA A 98 -35.97 14.10 -17.74
N GLU A 99 -36.47 15.25 -18.19
CA GLU A 99 -36.74 15.58 -19.60
C GLU A 99 -35.58 16.35 -20.26
N GLY A 100 -34.49 16.63 -19.53
CA GLY A 100 -33.32 17.36 -20.05
C GLY A 100 -33.48 18.89 -20.08
N GLN A 101 -34.49 19.44 -19.41
CA GLN A 101 -34.70 20.88 -19.27
C GLN A 101 -33.99 21.40 -18.01
N ASP A 102 -33.45 22.63 -18.08
CA ASP A 102 -32.86 23.28 -16.91
C ASP A 102 -33.96 23.71 -15.93
N THR A 103 -33.81 23.33 -14.66
CA THR A 103 -34.72 23.65 -13.55
C THR A 103 -33.91 24.21 -12.39
N LEU A 104 -34.49 25.07 -11.55
CA LEU A 104 -33.80 25.65 -10.40
C LEU A 104 -33.31 24.52 -9.47
N PHE A 105 -32.02 24.52 -9.15
CA PHE A 105 -31.42 23.53 -8.27
C PHE A 105 -31.70 23.91 -6.82
N ASN A 106 -32.66 23.22 -6.19
CA ASN A 106 -32.95 23.43 -4.77
C ASN A 106 -31.98 22.64 -3.89
N TYR A 107 -31.00 23.33 -3.32
CA TYR A 107 -30.05 22.78 -2.37
C TYR A 107 -30.34 23.15 -0.90
N SER A 108 -31.51 23.75 -0.63
CA SER A 108 -31.95 24.03 0.74
C SER A 108 -32.53 22.78 1.45
N ASP A 109 -32.85 21.75 0.68
CA ASP A 109 -33.26 20.43 1.17
C ASP A 109 -32.13 19.39 0.96
N SER A 110 -32.32 18.24 1.57
CA SER A 110 -31.44 17.08 1.46
C SER A 110 -31.38 16.53 0.02
N ILE A 111 -30.19 16.08 -0.36
CA ILE A 111 -29.89 15.55 -1.69
C ILE A 111 -29.33 14.13 -1.56
N ASP A 112 -29.72 13.26 -2.49
CA ASP A 112 -29.16 11.92 -2.64
C ASP A 112 -27.92 11.95 -3.54
N PHE A 113 -26.76 11.66 -2.95
CA PHE A 113 -25.47 11.59 -3.65
C PHE A 113 -24.96 10.16 -3.87
N ARG A 114 -25.68 9.10 -3.46
CA ARG A 114 -25.22 7.70 -3.60
C ARG A 114 -24.85 7.33 -5.03
N GLY A 115 -25.60 7.87 -5.99
CA GLY A 115 -25.40 7.60 -7.42
C GLY A 115 -24.21 8.33 -8.05
N THR A 116 -23.60 9.30 -7.36
CA THR A 116 -22.62 10.19 -8.00
C THR A 116 -21.29 9.56 -8.36
N MET A 117 -20.99 8.37 -7.82
CA MET A 117 -19.83 7.58 -8.25
C MET A 117 -20.06 6.88 -9.60
N GLN A 118 -21.31 6.54 -9.96
CA GLN A 118 -21.63 5.91 -11.25
C GLN A 118 -22.13 6.93 -12.27
N LYS A 119 -22.99 7.84 -11.83
CA LYS A 119 -23.56 8.93 -12.63
C LYS A 119 -23.40 10.24 -11.86
N PRO A 120 -22.32 10.99 -12.10
CA PRO A 120 -22.07 12.23 -11.40
C PRO A 120 -23.21 13.23 -11.57
N MET A 121 -23.51 13.98 -10.50
CA MET A 121 -24.56 15.00 -10.52
C MET A 121 -24.07 16.23 -11.27
N ARG A 122 -24.84 16.73 -12.25
CA ARG A 122 -24.52 17.95 -12.97
C ARG A 122 -25.39 19.12 -12.51
N ILE A 123 -24.73 20.23 -12.22
CA ILE A 123 -25.36 21.52 -11.96
C ILE A 123 -24.74 22.57 -12.89
N LYS A 124 -25.44 23.67 -13.11
CA LYS A 124 -25.02 24.79 -13.94
C LYS A 124 -25.21 26.07 -13.16
N VAL A 125 -24.14 26.84 -13.01
CA VAL A 125 -24.17 28.17 -12.40
C VAL A 125 -24.32 29.19 -13.51
N TRP A 126 -25.20 30.16 -13.30
CA TRP A 126 -25.38 31.30 -14.19
C TRP A 126 -24.69 32.51 -13.59
N ALA A 127 -24.00 33.31 -14.38
CA ALA A 127 -23.48 34.60 -13.94
C ALA A 127 -24.63 35.59 -13.65
N ALA A 128 -24.34 36.67 -12.92
CA ALA A 128 -25.37 37.67 -12.58
C ALA A 128 -25.89 38.40 -13.84
N ASP A 129 -25.08 38.47 -14.89
CA ASP A 129 -25.46 39.02 -16.19
C ASP A 129 -26.34 38.09 -17.04
N MET A 130 -26.55 36.85 -16.61
CA MET A 130 -27.28 35.78 -17.31
C MET A 130 -26.72 35.42 -18.70
N GLN A 131 -25.52 35.90 -19.06
CA GLN A 131 -24.87 35.63 -20.35
C GLN A 131 -23.86 34.49 -20.24
N TYR A 132 -23.14 34.42 -19.11
CA TYR A 132 -22.15 33.36 -18.88
C TYR A 132 -22.70 32.26 -17.99
N THR A 133 -22.28 31.03 -18.28
CA THR A 133 -22.61 29.87 -17.46
C THR A 133 -21.39 28.99 -17.26
N LYS A 134 -21.40 28.21 -16.19
CA LYS A 134 -20.42 27.16 -15.98
C LYS A 134 -21.08 25.92 -15.42
N GLU A 135 -20.81 24.79 -16.06
CA GLU A 135 -21.25 23.49 -15.57
C GLU A 135 -20.27 22.95 -14.53
N TYR A 136 -20.83 22.27 -13.53
CA TYR A 136 -20.09 21.53 -12.53
C TYR A 136 -20.62 20.11 -12.42
N THR A 137 -19.69 19.20 -12.22
CA THR A 137 -19.95 17.83 -11.82
C THR A 137 -19.65 17.68 -10.34
N ILE A 138 -20.62 17.18 -9.55
CA ILE A 138 -20.44 16.82 -8.14
C ILE A 138 -20.27 15.30 -8.05
N SER A 139 -19.15 14.87 -7.46
CA SER A 139 -18.81 13.47 -7.23
C SER A 139 -18.46 13.26 -5.76
N VAL A 140 -19.40 12.65 -5.02
CA VAL A 140 -19.19 12.25 -3.62
C VAL A 140 -18.69 10.81 -3.63
N ARG A 141 -17.43 10.62 -3.27
CA ARG A 141 -16.72 9.34 -3.35
C ARG A 141 -16.78 8.63 -1.99
N VAL A 142 -17.11 7.35 -1.99
CA VAL A 142 -17.20 6.49 -0.80
C VAL A 142 -16.30 5.27 -1.00
N HIS A 143 -15.62 4.84 0.06
CA HIS A 143 -14.88 3.57 0.04
C HIS A 143 -15.85 2.39 -0.16
N GLN A 144 -15.50 1.46 -1.06
CA GLN A 144 -16.27 0.24 -1.30
C GLN A 144 -15.87 -0.91 -0.35
N GLN A 145 -14.72 -0.79 0.31
CA GLN A 145 -14.15 -1.81 1.19
C GLN A 145 -13.55 -1.12 2.41
N ASP A 146 -13.63 -1.78 3.58
CA ASP A 146 -13.07 -1.25 4.82
C ASP A 146 -11.54 -1.17 4.66
N PRO A 147 -10.92 0.03 4.76
CA PRO A 147 -9.49 0.21 4.53
C PRO A 147 -8.60 -0.70 5.37
N ASP A 148 -9.03 -1.03 6.59
CA ASP A 148 -8.23 -1.79 7.56
C ASP A 148 -8.53 -3.29 7.54
N SER A 149 -9.47 -3.73 6.68
CA SER A 149 -9.75 -5.15 6.49
C SER A 149 -8.73 -5.81 5.57
N MET A 150 -8.23 -6.96 6.01
CA MET A 150 -7.46 -7.88 5.20
C MET A 150 -8.39 -8.77 4.39
N ASN A 151 -8.18 -8.80 3.08
CA ASN A 151 -8.89 -9.69 2.17
C ASN A 151 -7.95 -10.74 1.61
N TRP A 152 -8.43 -11.98 1.56
CA TRP A 152 -7.73 -13.12 0.98
C TRP A 152 -8.42 -13.60 -0.28
N THR A 153 -7.64 -14.04 -1.24
CA THR A 153 -8.13 -14.65 -2.48
C THR A 153 -7.32 -15.91 -2.75
N LYS A 154 -8.00 -17.03 -2.94
CA LYS A 154 -7.37 -18.22 -3.51
C LYS A 154 -7.08 -17.96 -4.98
N MET A 155 -5.82 -18.07 -5.36
CA MET A 155 -5.32 -17.74 -6.70
C MET A 155 -5.32 -18.97 -7.60
N THR A 156 -5.00 -20.13 -7.05
CA THR A 156 -5.08 -21.45 -7.69
C THR A 156 -5.29 -22.54 -6.64
N ASP A 157 -6.03 -23.58 -7.01
CA ASP A 157 -6.26 -24.78 -6.17
C ASP A 157 -5.14 -25.82 -6.30
N ASN A 158 -4.42 -25.81 -7.43
CA ASN A 158 -3.26 -26.66 -7.64
C ASN A 158 -2.43 -26.13 -8.81
N PHE A 159 -1.17 -25.76 -8.58
CA PHE A 159 -0.26 -25.38 -9.67
C PHE A 159 0.77 -26.45 -10.04
N ALA A 160 1.00 -27.45 -9.18
CA ALA A 160 2.02 -28.48 -9.38
C ALA A 160 1.81 -29.66 -8.42
N ASN A 161 2.26 -30.85 -8.79
CA ASN A 161 2.11 -32.05 -7.96
C ASN A 161 3.43 -32.40 -7.24
N TYR A 162 3.61 -31.89 -6.02
CA TYR A 162 4.73 -32.24 -5.14
C TYR A 162 4.36 -32.02 -3.67
N SER A 163 5.09 -32.64 -2.75
CA SER A 163 4.91 -32.48 -1.30
C SER A 163 6.24 -32.28 -0.62
N GLY A 164 6.25 -31.61 0.53
CA GLY A 164 7.43 -31.39 1.35
C GLY A 164 7.86 -29.92 1.44
N TYR A 165 9.07 -29.72 1.94
CA TYR A 165 9.61 -28.39 2.18
C TYR A 165 9.77 -27.59 0.89
N GLN A 166 9.49 -26.29 0.97
CA GLN A 166 9.63 -25.36 -0.15
C GLN A 166 10.01 -23.97 0.35
N LYS A 167 10.55 -23.15 -0.55
CA LYS A 167 10.83 -21.74 -0.28
C LYS A 167 10.29 -20.86 -1.38
N SER A 168 9.46 -19.89 -1.01
CA SER A 168 9.05 -18.81 -1.89
C SER A 168 9.95 -17.59 -1.73
N VAL A 169 10.20 -16.91 -2.85
CA VAL A 169 11.01 -15.69 -2.92
C VAL A 169 10.55 -14.84 -4.10
N THR A 170 10.83 -13.54 -4.06
CA THR A 170 10.61 -12.64 -5.20
C THR A 170 11.93 -12.34 -5.93
N LEU A 171 11.91 -12.38 -7.26
CA LEU A 171 13.02 -11.97 -8.11
C LEU A 171 12.46 -11.14 -9.27
N ASN A 172 12.92 -9.89 -9.42
CA ASN A 172 12.46 -8.98 -10.47
C ASN A 172 10.92 -8.91 -10.55
N GLU A 173 10.27 -8.83 -9.38
CA GLU A 173 8.81 -8.84 -9.17
C GLU A 173 8.11 -10.19 -9.34
N ASP A 174 8.73 -11.18 -9.97
CA ASP A 174 8.15 -12.51 -10.14
C ASP A 174 8.21 -13.31 -8.84
N LEU A 175 7.25 -14.22 -8.69
CA LEU A 175 7.25 -15.19 -7.60
C LEU A 175 7.98 -16.44 -8.07
N LEU A 176 8.95 -16.90 -7.29
CA LEU A 176 9.57 -18.22 -7.47
C LEU A 176 9.30 -19.06 -6.24
N ILE A 177 9.04 -20.35 -6.46
CA ILE A 177 8.91 -21.37 -5.42
C ILE A 177 9.94 -22.47 -5.71
N TYR A 178 10.95 -22.57 -4.87
CA TYR A 178 11.93 -23.66 -4.93
C TYR A 178 11.43 -24.85 -4.13
N THR A 179 11.45 -26.02 -4.77
CA THR A 179 10.99 -27.29 -4.18
C THR A 179 12.13 -28.29 -4.00
N SER A 180 13.22 -28.09 -4.74
CA SER A 180 14.46 -28.86 -4.64
C SER A 180 15.64 -28.03 -5.16
N ASN A 181 16.84 -28.60 -5.16
CA ASN A 181 18.02 -28.05 -5.82
C ASN A 181 17.94 -28.09 -7.36
N THR A 182 16.95 -28.78 -7.94
CA THR A 182 16.81 -28.99 -9.38
C THR A 182 15.51 -28.43 -9.96
N THR A 183 14.55 -28.04 -9.13
CA THR A 183 13.21 -27.64 -9.56
C THR A 183 12.71 -26.43 -8.79
N ALA A 184 12.20 -25.44 -9.54
CA ALA A 184 11.37 -24.37 -9.03
C ALA A 184 10.14 -24.15 -9.93
N TYR A 185 9.21 -23.32 -9.48
CA TYR A 185 8.07 -22.85 -10.25
C TYR A 185 8.03 -21.33 -10.21
N GLN A 186 7.78 -20.70 -11.35
CA GLN A 186 7.71 -19.25 -11.49
C GLN A 186 6.29 -18.80 -11.83
N SER A 187 5.86 -17.69 -11.25
CA SER A 187 4.66 -16.97 -11.63
C SER A 187 4.96 -15.51 -11.88
N SER A 188 4.66 -15.07 -13.10
CA SER A 188 4.90 -13.72 -13.60
C SER A 188 3.59 -13.02 -13.97
N GLY A 189 3.68 -11.74 -14.32
CA GLY A 189 2.57 -10.94 -14.82
C GLY A 189 2.09 -9.87 -13.84
N ASP A 190 0.91 -9.33 -14.12
CA ASP A 190 0.36 -8.20 -13.38
C ASP A 190 -0.32 -8.62 -12.06
N VAL A 191 -0.87 -7.65 -11.35
CA VAL A 191 -1.57 -7.86 -10.08
C VAL A 191 -2.83 -8.73 -10.24
N ILE A 192 -3.37 -8.92 -11.44
CA ILE A 192 -4.57 -9.72 -11.67
C ILE A 192 -4.19 -11.18 -11.97
N SER A 193 -3.16 -11.39 -12.81
CA SER A 193 -2.76 -12.71 -13.30
C SER A 193 -1.77 -13.45 -12.40
N LYS A 194 -0.90 -12.73 -11.69
CA LYS A 194 0.18 -13.33 -10.87
C LYS A 194 -0.37 -14.30 -9.82
N GLY A 195 0.28 -15.45 -9.68
CA GLY A 195 -0.09 -16.54 -8.78
C GLY A 195 -1.21 -17.46 -9.28
N ARG A 196 -1.86 -17.15 -10.43
CA ARG A 196 -2.87 -18.03 -11.05
C ARG A 196 -2.27 -19.08 -11.99
N SER A 197 -1.15 -18.75 -12.61
CA SER A 197 -0.46 -19.61 -13.57
C SER A 197 1.01 -19.72 -13.20
N TRP A 198 1.57 -20.92 -13.36
CA TRP A 198 2.93 -21.25 -12.96
C TRP A 198 3.63 -22.03 -14.06
N THR A 199 4.91 -21.72 -14.27
CA THR A 199 5.77 -22.43 -15.21
C THR A 199 6.90 -23.12 -14.45
N PRO A 200 7.19 -24.41 -14.73
CA PRO A 200 8.32 -25.09 -14.13
C PRO A 200 9.63 -24.47 -14.62
N VAL A 201 10.60 -24.38 -13.72
CA VAL A 201 11.95 -23.86 -13.96
C VAL A 201 12.95 -24.93 -13.53
N SER A 202 13.79 -25.35 -14.48
CA SER A 202 14.90 -26.27 -14.20
C SER A 202 16.05 -25.52 -13.55
N ILE A 203 16.47 -26.00 -12.38
CA ILE A 203 17.55 -25.39 -11.60
C ILE A 203 18.86 -26.14 -11.85
N THR A 204 19.94 -25.39 -12.04
CA THR A 204 21.29 -25.93 -12.24
C THR A 204 22.30 -25.19 -11.35
N GLY A 205 23.34 -25.90 -10.91
CA GLY A 205 24.44 -25.31 -10.12
C GLY A 205 24.23 -25.24 -8.60
N LEU A 206 23.04 -25.63 -8.09
CA LEU A 206 22.83 -25.83 -6.65
C LEU A 206 23.23 -27.26 -6.23
N PRO A 207 23.92 -27.44 -5.09
CA PRO A 207 24.27 -28.77 -4.58
C PRO A 207 23.06 -29.48 -3.95
N ASP A 208 23.13 -30.80 -3.82
CA ASP A 208 22.07 -31.61 -3.20
C ASP A 208 21.80 -31.26 -1.74
N ASN A 209 22.81 -30.77 -1.02
CA ASN A 209 22.70 -30.38 0.38
C ASN A 209 22.29 -28.91 0.61
N ILE A 210 21.79 -28.22 -0.42
CA ILE A 210 21.38 -26.82 -0.28
C ILE A 210 20.26 -26.65 0.76
N LYS A 211 20.36 -25.63 1.61
CA LYS A 211 19.28 -25.27 2.53
C LYS A 211 18.33 -24.33 1.81
N LEU A 212 17.23 -24.83 1.25
CA LEU A 212 16.24 -24.00 0.54
C LEU A 212 15.73 -22.83 1.39
N SER A 213 15.63 -23.02 2.70
CA SER A 213 15.22 -21.99 3.68
C SER A 213 16.07 -20.72 3.62
N SER A 214 17.34 -20.85 3.20
CA SER A 214 18.33 -19.78 3.11
C SER A 214 18.23 -18.91 1.86
N ILE A 215 17.37 -19.27 0.90
CA ILE A 215 17.22 -18.48 -0.33
C ILE A 215 16.65 -17.11 0.03
N ILE A 216 17.40 -16.07 -0.30
CA ILE A 216 17.03 -14.67 -0.07
C ILE A 216 17.25 -13.84 -1.34
N SER A 217 16.46 -12.78 -1.47
CA SER A 217 16.58 -11.81 -2.57
C SER A 217 17.35 -10.58 -2.10
N PHE A 218 18.36 -10.16 -2.86
CA PHE A 218 19.13 -8.96 -2.60
C PHE A 218 19.74 -8.41 -3.89
N GLY A 219 19.61 -7.10 -4.12
CA GLY A 219 20.23 -6.43 -5.28
C GLY A 219 19.82 -7.00 -6.65
N GLY A 220 18.58 -7.47 -6.78
CA GLY A 220 18.09 -8.08 -8.03
C GLY A 220 18.65 -9.48 -8.32
N LYS A 221 19.27 -10.13 -7.32
CA LYS A 221 19.81 -11.49 -7.37
C LYS A 221 19.25 -12.32 -6.22
N LEU A 222 19.35 -13.63 -6.36
CA LEU A 222 19.10 -14.58 -5.28
C LEU A 222 20.42 -15.10 -4.72
N TYR A 223 20.46 -15.30 -3.41
CA TYR A 223 21.58 -15.90 -2.69
C TYR A 223 21.08 -17.05 -1.84
N ALA A 224 21.89 -18.09 -1.68
CA ALA A 224 21.58 -19.26 -0.88
C ALA A 224 22.86 -19.84 -0.27
N THR A 225 22.74 -20.65 0.78
CA THR A 225 23.86 -21.40 1.35
C THR A 225 23.47 -22.83 1.71
N ASN A 226 24.42 -23.75 1.60
CA ASN A 226 24.29 -25.10 2.14
C ASN A 226 24.83 -25.21 3.59
N GLY A 227 25.25 -24.10 4.18
CA GLY A 227 25.93 -24.03 5.48
C GLY A 227 27.45 -24.08 5.39
N GLU A 228 28.01 -24.22 4.19
CA GLU A 228 29.45 -24.22 3.96
C GLU A 228 29.84 -23.15 2.93
N SER A 229 29.11 -23.09 1.82
CA SER A 229 29.37 -22.15 0.73
C SER A 229 28.10 -21.43 0.32
N ALA A 230 28.25 -20.15 -0.02
CA ALA A 230 27.23 -19.34 -0.65
C ALA A 230 27.20 -19.54 -2.16
N TYR A 231 25.99 -19.43 -2.71
CA TYR A 231 25.66 -19.51 -4.13
C TYR A 231 24.84 -18.28 -4.51
N VAL A 232 24.93 -17.86 -5.78
CA VAL A 232 24.24 -16.70 -6.33
C VAL A 232 23.60 -17.00 -7.68
N SER A 233 22.43 -16.43 -7.93
CA SER A 233 21.75 -16.49 -9.23
C SER A 233 21.15 -15.14 -9.60
N SER A 234 21.26 -14.74 -10.86
CA SER A 234 20.66 -13.52 -11.40
C SER A 234 19.30 -13.74 -12.06
N ASP A 235 18.99 -14.99 -12.43
CA ASP A 235 17.78 -15.38 -13.15
C ASP A 235 16.89 -16.35 -12.36
N GLY A 236 17.38 -16.84 -11.22
CA GLY A 236 16.72 -17.84 -10.40
C GLY A 236 16.86 -19.28 -10.90
N ALA A 237 17.43 -19.52 -12.10
CA ALA A 237 17.55 -20.83 -12.71
C ALA A 237 18.99 -21.36 -12.69
N LEU A 238 19.95 -20.54 -13.08
CA LEU A 238 21.37 -20.87 -13.08
C LEU A 238 22.03 -20.30 -11.84
N TRP A 239 22.60 -21.18 -11.02
CA TRP A 239 23.32 -20.82 -9.80
C TRP A 239 24.81 -21.03 -9.97
N ASN A 240 25.58 -20.11 -9.42
CA ASN A 240 27.04 -20.17 -9.40
C ASN A 240 27.53 -20.05 -7.96
N VAL A 241 28.70 -20.62 -7.67
CA VAL A 241 29.39 -20.40 -6.39
C VAL A 241 29.68 -18.91 -6.26
N ALA A 242 29.28 -18.31 -5.13
CA ALA A 242 29.58 -16.90 -4.82
C ALA A 242 31.02 -16.80 -4.30
N THR A 243 32.01 -16.90 -5.19
CA THR A 243 33.44 -17.01 -4.86
C THR A 243 33.89 -15.95 -3.86
N ASP A 244 33.44 -14.71 -4.02
CA ASP A 244 33.79 -13.60 -3.14
C ASP A 244 33.28 -13.77 -1.70
N LEU A 245 32.05 -14.27 -1.53
CA LEU A 245 31.46 -14.51 -0.22
C LEU A 245 32.04 -15.73 0.51
N ASN A 246 32.76 -16.60 -0.21
CA ASN A 246 33.34 -17.83 0.31
C ASN A 246 34.82 -17.69 0.73
N LYS A 247 35.36 -16.47 0.73
CA LYS A 247 36.78 -16.20 1.10
C LYS A 247 37.04 -16.22 2.60
N ASN A 248 36.02 -15.95 3.42
CA ASN A 248 36.20 -15.64 4.84
C ASN A 248 35.77 -16.76 5.80
N GLY A 249 35.58 -17.99 5.33
CA GLY A 249 35.14 -19.12 6.16
C GLY A 249 33.87 -19.78 5.62
N LYS A 250 33.24 -20.62 6.44
CA LYS A 250 31.97 -21.26 6.09
C LYS A 250 30.83 -20.26 6.19
N VAL A 251 30.05 -20.11 5.12
CA VAL A 251 28.82 -19.31 5.14
C VAL A 251 27.71 -20.16 5.77
N GLU A 252 27.61 -20.14 7.09
CA GLU A 252 26.72 -21.02 7.85
C GLU A 252 25.23 -20.71 7.62
N MET A 253 24.92 -19.41 7.52
CA MET A 253 23.55 -18.91 7.35
C MET A 253 23.53 -17.55 6.64
N LEU A 254 22.52 -17.36 5.79
CA LEU A 254 22.07 -16.04 5.36
C LEU A 254 20.82 -15.69 6.17
N ILE A 255 20.86 -14.58 6.90
CA ILE A 255 19.81 -14.18 7.84
C ILE A 255 18.76 -13.33 7.13
N ALA A 256 19.16 -12.17 6.60
CA ALA A 256 18.23 -11.18 6.06
C ALA A 256 18.94 -10.13 5.19
N PRO A 257 18.27 -9.61 4.15
CA PRO A 257 18.78 -8.46 3.40
C PRO A 257 18.51 -7.14 4.13
N PHE A 258 19.52 -6.27 4.19
CA PHE A 258 19.40 -4.85 4.48
C PHE A 258 19.21 -4.09 3.16
N PRO A 259 17.97 -3.71 2.79
CA PRO A 259 17.70 -3.09 1.49
C PRO A 259 18.36 -1.71 1.39
N LYS A 260 18.76 -1.34 0.16
CA LYS A 260 19.17 0.03 -0.13
C LYS A 260 17.95 0.93 -0.06
N ASN A 261 17.93 1.86 0.89
CA ASN A 261 16.80 2.76 1.12
C ASN A 261 17.31 4.21 1.19
N GLU A 262 16.83 5.07 0.30
CA GLU A 262 17.26 6.47 0.20
C GLU A 262 16.93 7.29 1.46
N GLY A 263 16.00 6.82 2.31
CA GLY A 263 15.65 7.44 3.59
C GLY A 263 16.41 6.90 4.81
N ASN A 264 17.31 5.93 4.66
CA ASN A 264 18.03 5.32 5.79
C ASN A 264 19.16 6.23 6.28
N LEU A 265 19.07 6.71 7.52
CA LEU A 265 20.09 7.57 8.13
C LEU A 265 21.46 6.92 8.29
N LEU A 266 21.55 5.59 8.41
CA LEU A 266 22.83 4.88 8.61
C LEU A 266 23.49 4.41 7.31
N GLY A 267 22.79 4.43 6.17
CA GLY A 267 23.34 4.00 4.88
C GLY A 267 23.74 2.53 4.79
N ILE A 268 23.40 1.70 5.78
CA ILE A 268 23.75 0.27 5.83
C ILE A 268 22.92 -0.50 4.79
N SER A 269 23.61 -1.27 3.94
CA SER A 269 23.00 -2.18 2.98
C SER A 269 23.92 -3.37 2.72
N GLY A 270 23.34 -4.55 2.58
CA GLY A 270 24.06 -5.81 2.47
C GLY A 270 23.19 -6.99 2.89
N ILE A 271 23.79 -8.16 3.00
CA ILE A 271 23.16 -9.37 3.52
C ILE A 271 23.74 -9.62 4.90
N ALA A 272 22.90 -9.65 5.93
CA ALA A 272 23.31 -10.17 7.23
C ALA A 272 23.37 -11.70 7.17
N GLY A 273 24.36 -12.28 7.84
CA GLY A 273 24.63 -13.71 7.85
C GLY A 273 25.45 -14.14 9.05
N ILE A 274 25.77 -15.43 9.08
CA ILE A 274 26.62 -16.05 10.08
C ILE A 274 27.81 -16.68 9.37
N ILE A 275 29.01 -16.31 9.80
CA ILE A 275 30.26 -16.87 9.30
C ILE A 275 30.91 -17.69 10.40
N ASN A 276 31.29 -18.91 10.04
CA ASN A 276 32.01 -19.82 10.92
C ASN A 276 33.46 -19.98 10.42
N ASN A 277 34.40 -19.56 11.26
CA ASN A 277 35.84 -19.55 10.95
C ASN A 277 36.57 -20.80 11.48
N GLY A 278 35.84 -21.84 11.89
CA GLY A 278 36.37 -23.08 12.46
C GLY A 278 36.20 -23.17 13.97
N ASP A 279 36.38 -22.07 14.69
CA ASP A 279 36.31 -22.05 16.16
C ASP A 279 34.97 -21.53 16.71
N GLN A 280 34.37 -20.54 16.02
CA GLN A 280 33.18 -19.83 16.48
C GLN A 280 32.34 -19.34 15.30
N SER A 281 31.02 -19.31 15.50
CA SER A 281 30.05 -18.68 14.59
C SER A 281 29.81 -17.24 15.03
N THR A 282 29.98 -16.29 14.12
CA THR A 282 29.88 -14.85 14.37
C THR A 282 28.92 -14.19 13.40
N PHE A 283 28.24 -13.13 13.86
CA PHE A 283 27.39 -12.33 12.98
C PHE A 283 28.23 -11.50 12.01
N ALA A 284 27.77 -11.39 10.78
CA ALA A 284 28.44 -10.63 9.73
C ALA A 284 27.41 -9.95 8.81
N ILE A 285 27.85 -8.90 8.13
CA ILE A 285 27.08 -8.24 7.07
C ILE A 285 27.94 -8.04 5.83
N THR A 286 27.39 -8.25 4.64
CA THR A 286 28.12 -7.96 3.40
C THR A 286 28.16 -6.47 3.11
N ASN A 287 29.06 -6.04 2.23
CA ASN A 287 28.91 -4.75 1.52
C ASN A 287 27.68 -4.78 0.58
N PRO A 288 27.22 -3.61 0.08
CA PRO A 288 26.03 -3.51 -0.78
C PRO A 288 26.09 -4.33 -2.08
N GLU A 289 27.29 -4.65 -2.56
CA GLU A 289 27.53 -5.44 -3.77
C GLU A 289 27.60 -6.94 -3.49
N ALA A 290 27.53 -7.34 -2.22
CA ALA A 290 27.65 -8.71 -1.73
C ALA A 290 28.94 -9.42 -2.21
N THR A 291 30.09 -8.75 -2.05
CA THR A 291 31.42 -9.24 -2.47
C THR A 291 32.42 -9.36 -1.32
N ALA A 292 32.09 -8.90 -0.12
CA ALA A 292 32.95 -9.01 1.05
C ALA A 292 32.12 -8.98 2.33
N TRP A 293 32.57 -9.73 3.34
CA TRP A 293 31.98 -9.73 4.68
C TRP A 293 32.68 -8.71 5.59
N ASN A 294 31.89 -7.93 6.30
CA ASN A 294 32.29 -7.32 7.57
C ASN A 294 31.84 -8.26 8.69
N ILE A 295 32.81 -8.87 9.38
CA ILE A 295 32.56 -9.86 10.43
C ILE A 295 32.65 -9.17 11.79
N GLY A 296 31.60 -9.31 12.59
CA GLY A 296 31.51 -8.72 13.92
C GLY A 296 32.32 -9.49 14.97
N SER A 297 32.40 -8.93 16.18
CA SER A 297 33.02 -9.57 17.34
C SER A 297 32.06 -10.43 18.16
N GLU A 298 30.75 -10.26 17.97
CA GLU A 298 29.73 -10.97 18.73
C GLU A 298 29.52 -12.40 18.21
N THR A 299 29.57 -13.35 19.14
CA THR A 299 29.30 -14.75 18.86
C THR A 299 27.79 -15.00 18.82
N VAL A 300 27.37 -15.95 17.97
CA VAL A 300 25.96 -16.32 17.87
C VAL A 300 25.52 -17.03 19.14
N GLY A 301 24.66 -16.37 19.91
CA GLY A 301 24.13 -16.90 21.17
C GLY A 301 23.32 -18.20 20.99
N ALA A 302 23.24 -18.99 22.07
CA ALA A 302 22.52 -20.27 22.07
C ALA A 302 21.02 -20.15 21.75
N ASP A 303 20.42 -18.98 22.00
CA ASP A 303 18.99 -18.72 21.80
C ASP A 303 18.65 -18.22 20.38
N PHE A 304 19.64 -17.78 19.58
CA PHE A 304 19.36 -17.23 18.25
C PHE A 304 18.84 -18.33 17.31
N PRO A 305 17.71 -18.13 16.59
CA PRO A 305 17.12 -19.16 15.74
C PRO A 305 17.99 -19.45 14.51
N LEU A 306 18.18 -20.75 14.21
CA LEU A 306 18.99 -21.22 13.07
C LEU A 306 18.18 -22.02 12.03
N GLU A 307 16.87 -22.12 12.20
CA GLU A 307 15.99 -22.86 11.28
C GLU A 307 14.70 -22.10 11.01
N ASN A 308 14.21 -22.23 9.78
CA ASN A 308 12.96 -21.61 9.30
C ASN A 308 12.84 -20.12 9.65
N LEU A 309 13.91 -19.38 9.37
CA LEU A 309 13.97 -17.96 9.64
C LEU A 309 13.10 -17.19 8.65
N SER A 310 12.14 -16.45 9.18
CA SER A 310 11.40 -15.43 8.46
C SER A 310 11.91 -14.06 8.86
N ALA A 311 12.24 -13.24 7.87
CA ALA A 311 12.88 -11.94 8.05
C ALA A 311 12.05 -10.83 7.44
N THR A 312 12.17 -9.64 8.02
CA THR A 312 11.50 -8.44 7.53
C THR A 312 12.34 -7.21 7.80
N SER A 313 12.19 -6.21 6.94
CA SER A 313 12.90 -4.94 7.02
C SER A 313 11.90 -3.80 7.19
N TYR A 314 12.17 -2.86 8.09
CA TYR A 314 11.31 -1.72 8.33
C TYR A 314 12.12 -0.48 8.75
N LEU A 315 11.54 0.70 8.57
CA LEU A 315 12.08 1.94 9.13
C LEU A 315 11.45 2.16 10.50
N THR A 316 12.28 2.46 11.49
CA THR A 316 11.79 2.96 12.77
C THR A 316 11.14 4.34 12.60
N ALA A 317 10.41 4.81 13.62
CA ALA A 317 9.88 6.17 13.65
C ALA A 317 10.98 7.26 13.51
N THR A 318 12.23 6.92 13.82
CA THR A 318 13.41 7.79 13.66
C THR A 318 14.08 7.70 12.28
N GLY A 319 13.55 6.89 11.35
CA GLY A 319 14.13 6.73 10.00
C GLY A 319 15.36 5.82 9.94
N ILE A 320 15.56 4.95 10.94
CA ILE A 320 16.65 3.97 10.94
C ILE A 320 16.16 2.66 10.33
N GLN A 321 16.85 2.18 9.30
CA GLN A 321 16.58 0.86 8.74
C GLN A 321 16.91 -0.22 9.76
N THR A 322 15.91 -1.02 10.10
CA THR A 322 16.01 -2.11 11.07
C THR A 322 15.53 -3.39 10.42
N ILE A 323 16.17 -4.50 10.76
CA ILE A 323 15.74 -5.85 10.40
C ILE A 323 15.22 -6.52 11.65
N ALA A 324 14.12 -7.26 11.50
CA ALA A 324 13.68 -8.21 12.51
C ALA A 324 13.53 -9.60 11.89
N VAL A 325 13.76 -10.62 12.71
CA VAL A 325 13.62 -12.03 12.33
C VAL A 325 12.90 -12.83 13.40
N MET A 326 12.22 -13.89 12.98
CA MET A 326 11.64 -14.90 13.84
C MET A 326 11.85 -16.26 13.18
N GLY A 327 12.24 -17.27 13.94
CA GLY A 327 12.44 -18.62 13.44
C GLY A 327 12.05 -19.66 14.48
N ASN A 328 12.32 -20.92 14.18
CA ASN A 328 12.07 -22.00 15.12
C ASN A 328 12.95 -21.86 16.36
N ASN A 329 12.36 -22.08 17.53
CA ASN A 329 13.10 -22.09 18.78
C ASN A 329 14.10 -23.24 18.79
N ARG A 330 15.35 -22.96 19.20
CA ARG A 330 16.39 -23.99 19.35
C ARG A 330 16.10 -24.92 20.53
N ASN A 331 15.51 -24.39 21.60
CA ASN A 331 15.07 -25.18 22.73
C ASN A 331 13.63 -25.63 22.52
N ALA A 332 13.43 -26.94 22.39
CA ALA A 332 12.11 -27.53 22.14
C ALA A 332 11.09 -27.25 23.27
N ASN A 333 11.58 -27.01 24.50
CA ASN A 333 10.76 -26.74 25.68
C ASN A 333 10.26 -25.29 25.77
N ASP A 334 10.76 -24.39 24.92
CA ASP A 334 10.29 -23.01 24.90
C ASP A 334 8.83 -22.97 24.44
N THR A 335 8.00 -22.21 25.15
CA THR A 335 6.56 -22.09 24.89
C THR A 335 6.18 -20.82 24.12
N THR A 336 7.15 -19.95 23.84
CA THR A 336 6.95 -18.65 23.19
C THR A 336 7.91 -18.47 22.03
N SER A 337 7.46 -17.84 20.94
CA SER A 337 8.34 -17.41 19.86
C SER A 337 8.91 -16.03 20.16
N ILE A 338 10.20 -15.83 19.85
CA ILE A 338 10.93 -14.60 20.12
C ILE A 338 11.38 -13.98 18.80
N ALA A 339 11.01 -12.71 18.59
CA ALA A 339 11.57 -11.92 17.52
C ALA A 339 12.96 -11.40 17.93
N TRP A 340 13.87 -11.31 16.97
CA TRP A 340 15.20 -10.72 17.14
C TRP A 340 15.35 -9.54 16.20
N THR A 341 16.01 -8.48 16.64
CA THR A 341 16.17 -7.26 15.84
C THR A 341 17.63 -6.86 15.72
N SER A 342 17.98 -6.22 14.60
CA SER A 342 19.31 -5.66 14.34
C SER A 342 19.21 -4.42 13.48
N GLN A 343 20.09 -3.45 13.72
CA GLN A 343 20.20 -2.20 12.94
C GLN A 343 21.45 -2.18 12.04
N ASP A 344 22.39 -3.09 12.28
CA ASP A 344 23.69 -3.14 11.60
C ASP A 344 24.03 -4.53 11.02
N GLY A 345 23.24 -5.56 11.34
CA GLY A 345 23.49 -6.96 10.97
C GLY A 345 24.56 -7.65 11.80
N LEU A 346 25.24 -6.93 12.70
CA LEU A 346 26.36 -7.40 13.51
C LEU A 346 25.95 -7.66 14.97
N LEU A 347 25.02 -6.86 15.50
CA LEU A 347 24.44 -7.05 16.83
C LEU A 347 22.96 -7.43 16.70
N TRP A 348 22.58 -8.54 17.32
CA TRP A 348 21.20 -9.04 17.35
C TRP A 348 20.65 -9.05 18.76
N ILE A 349 19.52 -8.38 18.95
CA ILE A 349 18.90 -8.19 20.26
C ILE A 349 17.57 -8.96 20.29
N PRO A 350 17.34 -9.82 21.29
CA PRO A 350 16.08 -10.53 21.42
C PRO A 350 14.99 -9.61 22.01
N LEU A 351 13.83 -9.58 21.37
CA LEU A 351 12.66 -8.83 21.81
C LEU A 351 11.82 -9.68 22.79
N LYS A 352 12.40 -9.94 23.97
CA LYS A 352 11.78 -10.75 25.04
C LYS A 352 10.77 -9.94 25.85
N THR A 353 9.72 -10.60 26.31
CA THR A 353 8.72 -10.08 27.25
C THR A 353 8.67 -10.96 28.49
N SER A 354 8.45 -10.35 29.66
CA SER A 354 8.17 -11.08 30.91
C SER A 354 6.67 -11.22 31.18
N SER A 355 5.81 -10.79 30.24
CA SER A 355 4.37 -10.85 30.39
C SER A 355 3.84 -12.28 30.22
N SER A 356 2.93 -12.68 31.10
CA SER A 356 2.19 -13.95 30.98
C SER A 356 0.92 -13.85 30.13
N THR A 357 0.58 -12.67 29.62
CA THR A 357 -0.64 -12.43 28.83
C THR A 357 -0.39 -11.75 27.49
N ALA A 358 0.76 -11.12 27.32
CA ALA A 358 1.16 -10.42 26.09
C ALA A 358 2.47 -11.01 25.56
N TYR A 359 2.36 -12.15 24.89
CA TYR A 359 3.48 -12.90 24.31
C TYR A 359 3.04 -13.61 23.01
N CYS A 360 3.98 -13.87 22.11
CA CYS A 360 3.72 -14.70 20.95
C CYS A 360 3.87 -16.16 21.38
N PRO A 361 2.83 -17.01 21.28
CA PRO A 361 3.01 -18.43 21.57
C PRO A 361 4.01 -19.03 20.58
N LYS A 362 4.56 -20.19 20.94
CA LYS A 362 5.45 -20.94 20.06
C LYS A 362 4.75 -21.20 18.72
N LEU A 363 5.34 -20.65 17.66
CA LEU A 363 4.98 -20.91 16.28
C LEU A 363 6.01 -21.86 15.68
N ASP A 364 5.53 -22.95 15.07
CA ASP A 364 6.37 -23.81 14.23
C ASP A 364 6.39 -23.26 12.80
N ASN A 365 7.58 -23.20 12.20
CA ASN A 365 7.81 -22.61 10.87
C ASN A 365 7.15 -21.21 10.74
N PRO A 366 7.54 -20.22 11.56
CA PRO A 366 6.84 -18.94 11.61
C PRO A 366 6.96 -18.16 10.31
N SER A 367 5.84 -17.61 9.85
CA SER A 367 5.81 -16.49 8.91
C SER A 367 5.74 -15.19 9.71
N PHE A 368 6.69 -14.31 9.47
CA PHE A 368 6.89 -13.08 10.25
C PHE A 368 7.25 -11.92 9.34
N PHE A 369 6.48 -10.84 9.40
CA PHE A 369 6.68 -9.65 8.57
C PHE A 369 6.18 -8.37 9.25
N TYR A 370 6.85 -7.25 8.97
CA TYR A 370 6.41 -5.92 9.37
C TYR A 370 5.43 -5.38 8.32
N TYR A 371 4.22 -5.02 8.76
CA TYR A 371 3.09 -4.75 7.89
C TYR A 371 2.07 -3.87 8.60
N ASP A 372 1.70 -2.74 7.98
CA ASP A 372 0.80 -1.74 8.56
C ASP A 372 1.26 -1.22 9.94
N ASN A 373 2.54 -0.83 10.02
CA ASN A 373 3.19 -0.30 11.22
C ASN A 373 3.26 -1.25 12.43
N ALA A 374 3.03 -2.55 12.22
CA ALA A 374 3.16 -3.58 13.24
C ALA A 374 3.81 -4.85 12.68
N PHE A 375 4.38 -5.68 13.54
CA PHE A 375 4.76 -7.05 13.20
C PHE A 375 3.53 -7.95 13.20
N LEU A 376 3.42 -8.78 12.17
CA LEU A 376 2.47 -9.87 12.07
C LEU A 376 3.24 -11.20 12.11
N ALA A 377 2.71 -12.17 12.85
CA ALA A 377 3.27 -13.51 12.94
C ALA A 377 2.17 -14.58 12.90
N PHE A 378 2.39 -15.65 12.15
CA PHE A 378 1.56 -16.87 12.19
C PHE A 378 2.38 -18.09 11.78
N GLY A 379 1.88 -19.29 12.09
CA GLY A 379 2.54 -20.56 11.77
C GLY A 379 1.90 -21.71 12.51
N GLY A 380 2.55 -22.87 12.52
CA GLY A 380 2.05 -24.09 13.16
C GLY A 380 0.68 -24.51 12.62
N ASN A 381 -0.33 -24.51 13.49
CA ASN A 381 -1.69 -24.94 13.14
C ASN A 381 -2.55 -23.82 12.52
N PHE A 382 -1.98 -22.63 12.25
CA PHE A 382 -2.67 -21.50 11.64
C PHE A 382 -3.93 -21.07 12.43
N GLU A 383 -3.83 -21.06 13.77
CA GLU A 383 -4.96 -20.70 14.63
C GLU A 383 -5.41 -19.24 14.40
N THR A 384 -4.45 -18.31 14.30
CA THR A 384 -4.70 -16.87 14.14
C THR A 384 -3.42 -16.17 13.69
N ILE A 385 -3.55 -14.88 13.36
CA ILE A 385 -2.42 -13.95 13.28
C ILE A 385 -2.18 -13.35 14.67
N TYR A 386 -0.92 -13.24 15.06
CA TYR A 386 -0.46 -12.48 16.21
C TYR A 386 0.14 -11.16 15.71
N THR A 387 -0.10 -10.09 16.46
CA THR A 387 0.34 -8.73 16.11
C THR A 387 1.11 -8.11 17.27
N SER A 388 2.14 -7.32 16.94
CA SER A 388 2.90 -6.51 17.91
C SER A 388 3.43 -5.24 17.27
N GLU A 389 3.24 -4.08 17.89
CA GLU A 389 3.78 -2.81 17.38
C GLU A 389 5.31 -2.78 17.38
N ALA A 390 5.93 -3.38 18.41
CA ALA A 390 7.38 -3.30 18.65
C ALA A 390 8.08 -4.67 18.72
N GLY A 391 7.35 -5.77 18.52
CA GLY A 391 7.87 -7.14 18.55
C GLY A 391 8.07 -7.72 19.95
N ILE A 392 7.68 -6.99 21.02
CA ILE A 392 7.82 -7.40 22.43
C ILE A 392 6.47 -7.90 22.99
N ALA A 393 5.44 -7.07 22.97
CA ALA A 393 4.11 -7.40 23.46
C ALA A 393 3.21 -7.84 22.30
N TRP A 394 2.71 -9.07 22.35
CA TRP A 394 1.97 -9.69 21.25
C TRP A 394 0.54 -10.03 21.66
N TYR A 395 -0.38 -9.87 20.70
CA TYR A 395 -1.81 -10.11 20.88
C TYR A 395 -2.38 -10.81 19.65
N LYS A 396 -3.48 -11.55 19.82
CA LYS A 396 -4.28 -12.03 18.68
C LYS A 396 -4.75 -10.82 17.87
N ALA A 397 -4.60 -10.89 16.55
CA ALA A 397 -5.06 -9.86 15.64
C ALA A 397 -6.58 -9.59 15.81
N ASN A 398 -7.00 -8.38 15.49
CA ASN A 398 -8.41 -8.02 15.53
C ASN A 398 -9.22 -8.73 14.42
N LYS A 399 -10.55 -8.64 14.47
CA LYS A 399 -11.44 -9.32 13.50
C LYS A 399 -11.31 -8.85 12.05
N LYS A 400 -10.60 -7.75 11.77
CA LYS A 400 -10.34 -7.24 10.42
C LYS A 400 -9.10 -7.88 9.78
N ILE A 401 -8.19 -8.42 10.59
CA ILE A 401 -6.94 -9.08 10.15
C ILE A 401 -6.98 -10.53 10.59
N PHE A 402 -7.34 -11.43 9.68
CA PHE A 402 -7.54 -12.85 9.97
C PHE A 402 -7.01 -13.73 8.84
N LEU A 403 -6.78 -15.01 9.14
CA LEU A 403 -6.47 -16.03 8.13
C LEU A 403 -7.78 -16.62 7.59
N PRO A 404 -7.83 -17.07 6.33
CA PRO A 404 -8.93 -17.88 5.82
C PRO A 404 -9.19 -19.08 6.74
N ALA A 405 -10.45 -19.41 6.98
CA ALA A 405 -10.83 -20.53 7.84
C ALA A 405 -10.25 -21.86 7.34
N GLU A 406 -10.04 -21.97 6.03
CA GLU A 406 -9.46 -23.10 5.35
C GLU A 406 -8.01 -23.38 5.77
N PHE A 407 -7.27 -22.40 6.31
CA PHE A 407 -5.86 -22.57 6.67
C PHE A 407 -5.65 -23.41 7.92
N LYS A 408 -6.68 -23.48 8.77
CA LYS A 408 -6.62 -24.15 10.05
C LYS A 408 -6.20 -25.62 9.88
N ASP A 409 -5.23 -26.06 10.69
CA ASP A 409 -4.75 -27.45 10.76
C ASP A 409 -4.14 -28.01 9.45
N ARG A 410 -3.76 -27.16 8.49
CA ARG A 410 -3.15 -27.59 7.21
C ARG A 410 -1.69 -28.08 7.29
N GLY A 411 -1.08 -28.05 8.47
CA GLY A 411 0.30 -28.50 8.69
C GLY A 411 1.37 -27.50 8.23
N ASN A 412 2.64 -27.92 8.30
CA ASN A 412 3.80 -27.02 8.17
C ASN A 412 4.42 -26.96 6.76
N ASN A 413 3.83 -27.62 5.77
CA ASN A 413 4.32 -27.64 4.39
C ASN A 413 3.81 -26.41 3.62
N TYR A 414 4.43 -25.28 3.89
CA TYR A 414 4.07 -24.02 3.27
C TYR A 414 5.27 -23.07 3.20
N SER A 415 5.14 -22.04 2.38
CA SER A 415 6.08 -20.91 2.39
C SER A 415 5.32 -19.61 2.20
N THR A 416 5.92 -18.52 2.65
CA THR A 416 5.34 -17.18 2.55
C THR A 416 6.34 -16.17 2.01
N VAL A 417 5.80 -15.19 1.29
CA VAL A 417 6.57 -14.03 0.81
C VAL A 417 5.65 -12.82 0.70
N VAL A 418 6.18 -11.65 1.05
CA VAL A 418 5.49 -10.37 0.81
C VAL A 418 6.08 -9.74 -0.45
N ASP A 419 5.24 -9.38 -1.41
CA ASP A 419 5.69 -8.72 -2.63
C ASP A 419 5.71 -7.19 -2.51
N LYS A 420 6.30 -6.52 -3.52
CA LYS A 420 6.40 -5.06 -3.57
C LYS A 420 5.06 -4.31 -3.57
N ASN A 421 3.95 -4.99 -3.88
CA ASN A 421 2.60 -4.42 -3.89
C ASN A 421 1.87 -4.67 -2.56
N ASN A 422 2.61 -5.09 -1.52
CA ASN A 422 2.12 -5.44 -0.19
C ASN A 422 1.20 -6.67 -0.18
N PHE A 423 1.26 -7.54 -1.19
CA PHE A 423 0.54 -8.81 -1.09
C PHE A 423 1.35 -9.81 -0.27
N ILE A 424 0.68 -10.42 0.70
CA ILE A 424 1.15 -11.59 1.43
C ILE A 424 0.74 -12.81 0.62
N TRP A 425 1.73 -13.60 0.19
CA TRP A 425 1.51 -14.85 -0.52
C TRP A 425 1.70 -16.01 0.45
N VAL A 426 0.74 -16.93 0.48
CA VAL A 426 0.83 -18.18 1.23
C VAL A 426 0.69 -19.32 0.23
N ILE A 427 1.73 -20.13 0.11
CA ILE A 427 1.81 -21.21 -0.86
C ILE A 427 1.91 -22.52 -0.09
N TRP A 428 1.04 -23.47 -0.41
CA TRP A 428 0.98 -24.79 0.22
C TRP A 428 1.62 -25.86 -0.66
N SER A 429 2.24 -26.86 -0.03
CA SER A 429 2.82 -28.04 -0.68
C SER A 429 2.25 -29.34 -0.09
N ASN A 430 1.01 -29.64 -0.48
CA ASN A 430 0.20 -30.76 0.03
C ASN A 430 0.00 -31.88 -1.00
N GLY A 431 0.97 -32.09 -1.90
CA GLY A 431 0.91 -33.14 -2.91
C GLY A 431 0.00 -32.76 -4.07
N GLY A 432 -1.27 -33.14 -4.02
CA GLY A 432 -2.27 -32.89 -5.07
C GLY A 432 -3.07 -31.60 -4.91
N ALA A 433 -2.81 -30.83 -3.85
CA ALA A 433 -3.51 -29.59 -3.50
C ALA A 433 -2.51 -28.49 -3.17
N ASN A 434 -1.62 -28.18 -4.12
CA ASN A 434 -0.65 -27.10 -3.97
C ASN A 434 -1.32 -25.77 -4.28
N GLU A 435 -2.04 -25.27 -3.28
CA GLU A 435 -2.82 -24.03 -3.39
C GLU A 435 -1.94 -22.80 -3.21
N VAL A 436 -2.33 -21.71 -3.88
CA VAL A 436 -1.74 -20.38 -3.67
C VAL A 436 -2.83 -19.43 -3.20
N TRP A 437 -2.56 -18.75 -2.10
CA TRP A 437 -3.41 -17.73 -1.55
C TRP A 437 -2.68 -16.39 -1.51
N ARG A 438 -3.46 -15.34 -1.68
CA ARG A 438 -2.96 -13.96 -1.67
C ARG A 438 -3.82 -13.11 -0.74
N GLY A 439 -3.18 -12.48 0.24
CA GLY A 439 -3.80 -11.59 1.21
C GLY A 439 -3.25 -10.17 1.12
N ARG A 440 -4.07 -9.16 1.42
CA ARG A 440 -3.63 -7.76 1.61
C ARG A 440 -4.66 -6.97 2.40
N ILE A 441 -4.20 -6.04 3.25
CA ILE A 441 -5.05 -4.98 3.84
C ILE A 441 -5.47 -3.98 2.75
N ASN A 442 -6.76 -3.69 2.66
CA ASN A 442 -7.35 -2.97 1.53
C ASN A 442 -6.72 -1.61 1.23
N LYS A 443 -6.34 -0.84 2.25
CA LYS A 443 -5.75 0.49 2.07
C LYS A 443 -4.45 0.49 1.25
N PHE A 444 -3.69 -0.60 1.24
CA PHE A 444 -2.51 -0.73 0.38
C PHE A 444 -2.84 -0.92 -1.11
N GLY A 445 -4.10 -1.23 -1.43
CA GLY A 445 -4.60 -1.31 -2.80
C GLY A 445 -5.22 -0.04 -3.34
N PHE A 446 -5.45 0.97 -2.50
CA PHE A 446 -6.13 2.18 -2.90
C PHE A 446 -5.18 3.09 -3.68
N LYS A 447 -5.48 3.30 -4.96
CA LYS A 447 -4.78 4.31 -5.76
C LYS A 447 -5.35 5.67 -5.43
N ARG A 448 -4.50 6.65 -5.11
CA ARG A 448 -4.89 8.05 -5.29
C ARG A 448 -5.09 8.27 -6.79
N GLN A 449 -6.30 8.65 -7.21
CA GLN A 449 -6.50 9.16 -8.55
C GLN A 449 -5.82 10.53 -8.61
N ASN A 450 -4.59 10.57 -9.09
CA ASN A 450 -3.99 11.81 -9.55
C ASN A 450 -4.66 12.12 -10.89
N ASN A 451 -5.44 13.20 -10.94
CA ASN A 451 -5.93 13.72 -12.19
C ASN A 451 -4.74 14.34 -12.93
N ASN A 452 -4.41 13.81 -14.11
CA ASN A 452 -3.60 14.51 -15.10
C ASN A 452 -4.45 15.56 -15.81
#